data_AF-A0A1E4IAI9-F1
#
_entry.id   AF-A0A1E4IAI9-F1
#
_cell.length_a   1.000
_cell.length_b   1.000
_cell.length_c   1.000
_cell.angle_alpha   90.00
_cell.angle_beta   90.00
_cell.angle_gamma   90.00
#
_symmetry.space_group_name_H-M   'P 1'
#
loop_
_entity.id
_entity.type
_entity.pdbx_description
1 polymer ?
#
loop_
_entity_poly.entity_id
_entity_poly.type
_entity_poly.pdbx_seq_one_letter_code
_entity_poly.pdbx_strand_id
1 'polypeptide(L)'
;MYLLDTNVVSEPRKNKPHGAVLAWVNAADVVSLFLSAVTIGEIQAGIEMTRENDSVKAAEIERWMEQLAASSDIPMEFATQIATIR
;
A
#
# COMPACT_ATOMS: atom_id res chain seq x y z
N MET A 1 -17.47 -3.13 -5.88
CA MET A 1 -16.15 -2.75 -6.40
C MET A 1 -15.73 -1.45 -5.73
N TYR A 2 -14.56 -1.43 -5.11
CA TYR A 2 -14.00 -0.27 -4.42
C TYR A 2 -12.54 -0.12 -4.83
N LEU A 3 -12.15 1.10 -5.22
CA LEU A 3 -10.76 1.47 -5.40
C LEU A 3 -10.26 2.11 -4.12
N LEU A 4 -9.25 1.51 -3.50
CA LEU A 4 -8.68 1.96 -2.25
C LEU A 4 -7.67 3.07 -2.50
N ASP A 5 -7.74 4.10 -1.67
CA ASP A 5 -6.77 5.19 -1.61
C ASP A 5 -5.73 4.90 -0.50
N THR A 6 -4.61 5.63 -0.53
CA THR A 6 -3.47 5.52 0.40
C THR A 6 -3.92 5.56 1.85
N ASN A 7 -4.88 6.43 2.18
CA ASN A 7 -5.38 6.59 3.54
C ASN A 7 -6.02 5.30 4.10
N VAL A 8 -6.76 4.55 3.27
CA VAL A 8 -7.42 3.31 3.68
C VAL A 8 -6.41 2.17 3.78
N VAL A 9 -5.52 2.03 2.80
CA VAL A 9 -4.50 0.95 2.83
C VAL A 9 -3.43 1.17 3.90
N SER A 10 -3.14 2.42 4.27
CA SER A 10 -2.20 2.75 5.34
C SER A 10 -2.82 2.73 6.74
N GLU A 11 -4.15 2.67 6.86
CA GLU A 11 -4.86 2.71 8.14
C GLU A 11 -4.38 1.64 9.14
N PRO A 12 -4.14 0.37 8.75
CA PRO A 12 -3.67 -0.67 9.67
C PRO A 12 -2.28 -0.40 10.27
N ARG A 13 -1.50 0.50 9.68
CA ARG A 13 -0.15 0.86 10.16
C ARG A 13 -0.15 1.92 11.25
N LYS A 14 -1.28 2.60 11.48
CA LYS A 14 -1.35 3.66 12.48
C LYS A 14 -1.30 3.06 13.89
N ASN A 15 -0.63 3.74 14.83
CA ASN A 15 -0.61 3.34 16.24
C ASN A 15 -2.01 3.19 16.85
N LYS A 16 -2.98 3.94 16.34
CA LYS A 16 -4.40 3.87 16.72
C LYS A 16 -5.25 3.87 15.44
N PRO A 17 -5.49 2.70 14.84
CA PRO A 17 -6.26 2.60 13.61
C PRO A 17 -7.75 2.83 13.88
N HIS A 18 -8.47 3.37 12.91
CA HIS A 18 -9.91 3.58 13.01
C HIS A 18 -10.67 2.25 12.85
N GLY A 19 -11.26 1.76 13.94
CA GLY A 19 -11.92 0.44 13.98
C GLY A 19 -12.98 0.22 12.91
N ALA A 20 -13.73 1.26 12.53
CA ALA A 20 -14.75 1.14 11.47
C ALA A 20 -14.14 0.88 10.07
N VAL A 21 -12.94 1.42 9.79
CA VAL A 21 -12.26 1.18 8.50
C VAL A 21 -11.78 -0.26 8.45
N LEU A 22 -11.18 -0.75 9.54
CA LEU A 22 -10.76 -2.15 9.66
C LEU A 22 -11.93 -3.12 9.52
N ALA A 23 -13.05 -2.83 10.20
CA ALA A 23 -14.26 -3.65 10.10
C ALA A 23 -14.82 -3.68 8.67
N TRP A 24 -14.80 -2.55 7.97
CA TRP A 24 -15.24 -2.46 6.58
C TRP A 24 -14.32 -3.25 5.63
N VAL A 25 -13.00 -3.07 5.73
CA VAL A 25 -12.04 -3.81 4.89
C VAL A 25 -12.17 -5.31 5.10
N ASN A 26 -12.28 -5.76 6.36
CA ASN A 26 -12.41 -7.19 6.68
C ASN A 26 -13.75 -7.80 6.27
N ALA A 27 -14.80 -7.00 6.15
CA ALA A 27 -16.13 -7.46 5.72
C ALA A 27 -16.33 -7.36 4.20
N ALA A 28 -15.47 -6.62 3.49
CA ALA A 28 -15.53 -6.48 2.05
C ALA A 28 -15.02 -7.74 1.36
N ASP A 29 -15.68 -8.13 0.26
CA ASP A 29 -15.17 -9.21 -0.58
C ASP A 29 -13.88 -8.76 -1.25
N VAL A 30 -12.83 -9.54 -1.04
CA VAL A 30 -11.47 -9.36 -1.54
C VAL A 30 -11.43 -9.12 -3.05
N VAL A 31 -12.23 -9.87 -3.83
CA VAL A 31 -12.28 -9.71 -5.30
C VAL A 31 -12.92 -8.39 -5.74
N SER A 32 -13.46 -7.62 -4.80
CA SER A 32 -14.09 -6.33 -5.03
C SER A 32 -13.24 -5.14 -4.60
N LEU A 33 -12.04 -5.37 -4.03
CA LEU A 33 -11.10 -4.34 -3.59
C LEU A 33 -9.96 -4.20 -4.60
N PHE A 34 -9.64 -2.97 -4.98
CA PHE A 34 -8.59 -2.67 -5.96
C PHE A 34 -7.67 -1.60 -5.40
N LEU A 35 -6.41 -1.60 -5.81
CA LEU A 35 -5.47 -0.52 -5.53
C LEU A 35 -4.96 0.06 -6.83
N SER A 36 -4.93 1.39 -6.92
CA SER A 36 -4.44 2.06 -8.12
C SER A 36 -2.93 1.97 -8.25
N ALA A 37 -2.44 1.73 -9.47
CA ALA A 37 -1.02 1.84 -9.80
C ALA A 37 -0.46 3.24 -9.50
N VAL A 38 -1.28 4.29 -9.60
CA VAL A 38 -0.90 5.66 -9.25
C VAL A 38 -0.61 5.77 -7.76
N THR A 39 -1.48 5.21 -6.91
CA THR A 39 -1.29 5.16 -5.46
C THR A 39 0.00 4.43 -5.06
N ILE A 40 0.32 3.35 -5.76
CA ILE A 40 1.60 2.62 -5.62
C ILE A 40 2.79 3.52 -5.96
N GLY A 41 2.73 4.25 -7.07
CA GLY A 41 3.78 5.19 -7.49
C GLY A 41 3.97 6.35 -6.50
N GLU A 42 2.89 6.89 -5.94
CA GLU A 42 2.95 7.93 -4.91
C GLU A 42 3.63 7.43 -3.63
N ILE A 43 3.34 6.21 -3.20
CA ILE A 43 3.99 5.57 -2.05
C ILE A 43 5.50 5.40 -2.32
N GLN A 44 5.88 4.94 -3.52
CA GLN A 44 7.29 4.81 -3.91
C GLN A 44 8.01 6.15 -3.90
N ALA A 45 7.41 7.20 -4.48
CA ALA A 45 7.98 8.55 -4.44
C ALA A 45 8.17 9.03 -2.99
N GLY A 46 7.19 8.77 -2.11
CA GLY A 46 7.30 9.07 -0.68
C GLY A 46 8.41 8.28 0.05
N ILE A 47 8.65 7.03 -0.34
CA ILE A 47 9.78 6.22 0.18
C ILE A 47 11.11 6.85 -0.21
N GLU A 48 11.30 7.22 -1.47
CA GLU A 48 12.56 7.82 -1.93
C GLU A 48 12.83 9.17 -1.25
N MET A 49 11.80 10.01 -1.11
CA MET A 49 11.92 11.25 -0.33
C MET A 49 12.26 11.00 1.16
N THR A 50 11.71 9.92 1.73
CA THR A 50 12.03 9.54 3.12
C THR A 50 13.47 9.04 3.23
N ARG A 51 13.98 8.32 2.23
CA ARG A 51 15.31 7.72 2.21
C ARG A 51 16.43 8.75 2.33
N GLU A 52 16.23 9.96 1.80
CA GLU A 52 17.17 11.08 1.93
C GLU A 52 17.38 11.52 3.39
N ASN A 53 16.37 11.35 4.25
CA ASN A 53 16.38 11.83 5.63
C ASN A 53 16.48 10.70 6.66
N ASP A 54 15.87 9.55 6.38
CA ASP A 54 15.76 8.40 7.28
C ASP A 54 15.68 7.10 6.46
N SER A 55 16.85 6.54 6.16
CA SER A 55 16.99 5.32 5.36
C SER A 55 16.38 4.09 6.04
N VAL A 56 16.37 4.06 7.38
CA VAL A 56 15.80 2.95 8.16
C VAL A 56 14.29 2.94 7.99
N LYS A 57 13.64 4.09 8.21
CA LYS A 57 12.20 4.24 8.02
C LYS A 57 11.78 4.02 6.56
N ALA A 58 12.58 4.47 5.60
CA ALA A 58 12.32 4.21 4.19
C ALA A 58 12.28 2.71 3.90
N ALA A 59 13.25 1.94 4.40
CA ALA A 59 13.28 0.49 4.24
C ALA A 59 12.09 -0.22 4.92
N GLU A 60 11.61 0.28 6.06
CA GLU A 60 10.39 -0.24 6.71
C GLU A 60 9.14 0.00 5.86
N ILE A 61 9.00 1.17 5.25
CA ILE A 61 7.87 1.51 4.37
C ILE A 61 7.93 0.69 3.08
N GLU A 62 9.13 0.52 2.51
CA GLU A 62 9.38 -0.28 1.30
C GLU A 62 8.98 -1.75 1.51
N ARG A 63 9.44 -2.39 2.59
CA ARG A 63 9.05 -3.78 2.91
C ARG A 63 7.54 -3.95 3.10
N TRP A 64 6.89 -2.96 3.71
CA TRP A 64 5.44 -2.97 3.83
C TRP A 64 4.75 -2.88 2.46
N MET A 65 5.24 -2.01 1.58
CA MET A 65 4.70 -1.83 0.24
C MET A 65 4.86 -3.11 -0.60
N GLU A 66 6.00 -3.79 -0.50
CA GLU A 66 6.23 -5.11 -1.13
C GLU A 66 5.24 -6.17 -0.61
N GLN A 67 4.97 -6.21 0.69
CA GLN A 67 3.98 -7.12 1.27
C GLN A 67 2.56 -6.81 0.79
N LEU A 68 2.21 -5.53 0.67
CA LEU A 68 0.91 -5.11 0.15
C LEU A 68 0.75 -5.54 -1.32
N ALA A 69 1.77 -5.34 -2.14
CA ALA A 69 1.79 -5.75 -3.54
C ALA A 69 1.80 -7.27 -3.74
N ALA A 70 2.42 -8.02 -2.81
CA ALA A 70 2.42 -9.48 -2.84
C ALA A 70 1.14 -10.12 -2.28
N SER A 71 0.26 -9.33 -1.65
CA SER A 71 -0.97 -9.85 -1.08
C SER A 71 -1.96 -10.22 -2.18
N SER A 72 -2.38 -11.48 -2.21
CA SER A 72 -3.42 -11.99 -3.12
C SER A 72 -4.79 -11.37 -2.86
N ASP A 73 -4.91 -10.60 -1.78
CA ASP A 73 -6.17 -10.02 -1.30
C ASP A 73 -6.53 -8.69 -1.99
N ILE A 74 -5.65 -8.15 -2.82
CA ILE A 74 -5.93 -6.94 -3.58
C ILE A 74 -5.55 -7.20 -5.02
N PRO A 75 -6.51 -7.54 -5.90
CA PRO A 75 -6.31 -7.55 -7.34
C PRO A 75 -5.63 -6.26 -7.81
N MET A 76 -4.32 -6.33 -8.08
CA MET A 76 -3.57 -5.28 -8.74
C MET A 76 -3.77 -5.42 -10.25
N GLU A 77 -4.70 -4.67 -10.81
CA GLU A 77 -4.76 -4.50 -12.26
C GLU A 77 -3.71 -3.44 -12.66
N PHE A 78 -2.60 -3.92 -13.22
CA PHE A 78 -1.44 -3.22 -13.79
C PHE A 78 -0.41 -2.63 -12.81
N ALA A 79 0.53 -3.47 -12.38
CA ALA A 79 1.84 -3.03 -11.89
C ALA A 79 2.94 -4.07 -12.21
N THR A 80 3.13 -4.40 -13.49
CA THR A 80 4.31 -5.16 -13.92
C THR A 80 5.26 -4.24 -14.67
N GLN A 81 6.05 -3.42 -13.95
CA GLN A 81 7.43 -3.06 -14.35
C GLN A 81 8.18 -2.17 -13.33
N ILE A 82 8.44 -2.59 -12.08
CA ILE A 82 9.43 -1.86 -11.23
C ILE A 82 10.25 -2.87 -10.40
N ALA A 83 11.03 -3.71 -11.09
CA ALA A 83 12.11 -4.50 -10.49
C ALA A 83 13.41 -4.40 -11.30
N THR A 84 13.54 -3.36 -12.13
CA THR A 84 14.73 -3.15 -12.98
C THR A 84 15.14 -1.68 -12.98
N ILE A 85 15.43 -1.15 -11.80
CA ILE A 85 16.41 -0.08 -11.64
C ILE A 85 17.22 -0.45 -10.39
N ARG A 86 18.24 -1.30 -10.59
CA ARG A 86 19.44 -1.33 -9.76
C ARG A 86 20.53 -0.58 -10.50
#